data_AF-A0A962R751-F1
#
_entry.id   AF-A0A962R751-F1
#
_cell.length_a   1.000
_cell.length_b   1.000
_cell.length_c   1.000
_cell.angle_alpha   90.00
_cell.angle_beta   90.00
_cell.angle_gamma   90.00
#
_symmetry.space_group_name_H-M   'P 1'
#
loop_
_entity.id
_entity.type
_entity.pdbx_description
1 polymer ?
#
loop_
_entity_poly.entity_id
_entity_poly.type
_entity_poly.pdbx_seq_one_letter_code
_entity_poly.pdbx_strand_id
1 'polypeptide(L)'
;MPVAIGILAASGQIPLARLRDYEFVGELALGGQLRPVRAVLPAVIAARDAGRRLIVPTQNAAEAALVDGAECLSATHLLEVCAHLRGVQELPLAFSPASDTHVFPDEDLQDVRGQHQAKRALEVAAAGGHSLLMSGPPGTGKSMLARRLVTLLPPLTEAEALEVAAIASISGRPLDPTRWRIRELASPHHSSSAPALVGGGETYRKYCNDTKNDATAQKNCATGRG
;
A
#
# COMPACT_ATOMS: atom_id res chain seq x y z
N MET A 1 -14.41 -14.31 -3.41
CA MET A 1 -15.12 -14.09 -4.69
C MET A 1 -14.71 -15.07 -5.80
N PRO A 2 -13.42 -15.28 -6.13
CA PRO A 2 -13.02 -16.04 -7.34
C PRO A 2 -13.58 -17.47 -7.39
N VAL A 3 -13.58 -18.15 -6.25
CA VAL A 3 -14.16 -19.51 -6.12
C VAL A 3 -15.64 -19.54 -6.49
N ALA A 4 -16.43 -18.55 -6.05
CA ALA A 4 -17.85 -18.48 -6.39
C ALA A 4 -18.08 -18.24 -7.89
N ILE A 5 -17.27 -17.38 -8.52
CA ILE A 5 -17.30 -17.17 -9.98
C ILE A 5 -17.01 -18.49 -10.70
N GLY A 6 -16.00 -19.25 -10.26
CA GLY A 6 -15.69 -20.58 -10.81
C GLY A 6 -16.86 -21.56 -10.71
N ILE A 7 -17.53 -21.63 -9.56
CA ILE A 7 -18.71 -22.49 -9.35
C ILE A 7 -19.89 -22.06 -10.24
N LEU A 8 -20.14 -20.75 -10.36
CA LEU A 8 -21.22 -20.21 -11.19
C LEU A 8 -20.96 -20.47 -12.68
N ALA A 9 -19.69 -20.39 -13.11
CA ALA A 9 -19.29 -20.70 -14.47
C ALA A 9 -19.46 -22.19 -14.78
N ALA A 10 -19.01 -23.06 -13.87
CA ALA A 10 -19.13 -24.51 -14.01
C ALA A 10 -20.60 -24.97 -14.04
N SER A 11 -21.49 -24.27 -13.33
CA SER A 11 -22.94 -24.54 -13.35
C SER A 11 -23.70 -23.84 -14.48
N GLY A 12 -22.99 -23.16 -15.40
CA GLY A 12 -23.59 -22.52 -16.57
C GLY A 12 -24.39 -21.25 -16.29
N GLN A 13 -24.29 -20.68 -15.08
CA GLN A 13 -25.03 -19.47 -14.68
C GLN A 13 -24.38 -18.17 -15.22
N ILE A 14 -23.12 -18.24 -15.65
CA ILE A 14 -22.37 -17.17 -16.29
C ILE A 14 -21.56 -17.72 -17.48
N PRO A 15 -21.31 -16.91 -18.52
CA PRO A 15 -20.62 -17.36 -19.73
C PRO A 15 -19.12 -17.57 -19.49
N LEU A 16 -18.66 -18.81 -19.70
CA LEU A 16 -17.28 -19.21 -19.47
C LEU A 16 -16.28 -18.52 -20.41
N ALA A 17 -16.70 -18.22 -21.64
CA ALA A 17 -15.87 -17.56 -22.64
C ALA A 17 -15.41 -16.17 -22.21
N ARG A 18 -16.30 -15.39 -21.57
CA ARG A 18 -15.98 -14.03 -21.11
C ARG A 18 -14.96 -14.02 -19.98
N LEU A 19 -14.88 -15.07 -19.17
CA LEU A 19 -13.96 -15.11 -18.02
C LEU A 19 -12.48 -15.06 -18.42
N ARG A 20 -12.13 -15.34 -19.68
CA ARG A 20 -10.74 -15.28 -20.17
C ARG A 20 -10.17 -13.87 -20.14
N ASP A 21 -11.04 -12.86 -20.25
CA ASP A 21 -10.68 -11.45 -20.33
C ASP A 21 -10.67 -10.77 -18.95
N TYR A 22 -11.02 -11.51 -17.88
CA TYR A 22 -11.16 -10.96 -16.54
C TYR A 22 -10.31 -11.69 -15.50
N GLU A 23 -9.86 -10.90 -14.53
CA GLU A 23 -9.33 -11.34 -13.26
C GLU A 23 -10.25 -10.89 -12.11
N PHE A 24 -10.12 -11.57 -10.97
CA PHE A 24 -11.04 -11.40 -9.85
C PHE A 24 -10.25 -11.38 -8.56
N VAL A 25 -10.40 -10.30 -7.79
CA VAL A 25 -9.79 -10.16 -6.46
C VAL A 25 -10.86 -9.69 -5.49
N GLY A 26 -10.96 -10.33 -4.32
CA GLY A 26 -11.97 -9.97 -3.34
C GLY A 26 -12.44 -11.13 -2.47
N GLU A 27 -12.77 -10.81 -1.23
CA GLU A 27 -13.46 -11.72 -0.33
C GLU A 27 -14.97 -11.71 -0.62
N LEU A 28 -15.66 -12.81 -0.27
CA LEU A 28 -17.09 -12.94 -0.47
C LEU A 28 -17.76 -13.33 0.86
N ALA A 29 -18.73 -12.53 1.29
CA ALA A 29 -19.58 -12.86 2.42
C ALA A 29 -20.69 -13.84 2.02
N LEU A 30 -21.27 -14.53 2.99
CA LEU A 30 -22.37 -15.48 2.76
C LEU A 30 -23.58 -14.83 2.07
N GLY A 31 -23.86 -13.57 2.38
CA GLY A 31 -24.94 -12.79 1.75
C GLY A 31 -24.62 -12.30 0.34
N GLY A 32 -23.43 -12.60 -0.20
CA GLY A 32 -23.03 -12.20 -1.55
C GLY A 32 -22.32 -10.84 -1.62
N GLN A 33 -22.18 -10.12 -0.50
CA GLN A 33 -21.40 -8.88 -0.45
C GLN A 33 -19.92 -9.14 -0.69
N LEU A 34 -19.29 -8.26 -1.46
CA LEU A 34 -17.85 -8.26 -1.69
C LEU A 34 -17.14 -7.53 -0.55
N ARG A 35 -16.06 -8.12 -0.06
CA ARG A 35 -15.24 -7.57 1.02
C ARG A 35 -13.84 -7.24 0.50
N PRO A 36 -13.24 -6.13 0.97
CA PRO A 36 -11.92 -5.73 0.51
C PRO A 36 -10.86 -6.76 0.89
N VAL A 37 -9.82 -6.83 0.06
CA VAL A 37 -8.60 -7.56 0.39
C VAL A 37 -7.45 -6.60 0.63
N ARG A 38 -6.42 -7.10 1.30
CA ARG A 38 -5.09 -6.45 1.33
C ARG A 38 -4.34 -6.82 0.05
N ALA A 39 -3.29 -6.06 -0.28
CA ALA A 39 -2.43 -6.37 -1.42
C ALA A 39 -3.16 -6.34 -2.78
N VAL A 40 -4.06 -5.37 -3.03
CA VAL A 40 -4.77 -5.29 -4.32
C VAL A 40 -3.86 -4.79 -5.45
N LEU A 41 -2.90 -3.89 -5.17
CA LEU A 41 -2.00 -3.31 -6.18
C LEU A 41 -1.18 -4.33 -6.99
N PRO A 42 -0.51 -5.33 -6.36
CA PRO A 42 0.18 -6.36 -7.13
C PRO A 42 -0.72 -7.09 -8.13
N ALA A 43 -1.97 -7.36 -7.76
CA ALA A 43 -2.92 -8.01 -8.66
C ALA A 43 -3.38 -7.08 -9.79
N VAL A 44 -3.53 -5.79 -9.52
CA VAL A 44 -3.85 -4.77 -10.54
C VAL A 44 -2.72 -4.68 -11.57
N ILE A 45 -1.46 -4.60 -11.11
CA ILE A 45 -0.28 -4.55 -11.98
C ILE A 45 -0.21 -5.82 -12.84
N ALA A 46 -0.39 -6.99 -12.23
CA ALA A 46 -0.38 -8.26 -12.96
C ALA A 46 -1.50 -8.35 -14.02
N ALA A 47 -2.72 -7.88 -13.69
CA ALA A 47 -3.84 -7.88 -14.62
C ALA A 47 -3.60 -6.93 -15.80
N ARG A 48 -3.07 -5.72 -15.54
CA ARG A 48 -2.67 -4.77 -16.57
C ARG A 48 -1.62 -5.37 -17.51
N ASP A 49 -0.57 -5.95 -16.94
CA ASP A 49 0.54 -6.51 -17.73
C ASP A 49 0.09 -7.73 -18.56
N ALA A 50 -0.93 -8.45 -18.09
CA ALA A 50 -1.60 -9.52 -18.83
C ALA A 50 -2.65 -9.03 -19.85
N GLY A 51 -2.93 -7.72 -19.92
CA GLY A 51 -3.96 -7.14 -20.78
C GLY A 51 -5.39 -7.56 -20.40
N ARG A 52 -5.64 -7.83 -19.12
CA ARG A 52 -6.92 -8.30 -18.59
C ARG A 52 -7.59 -7.26 -17.71
N ARG A 53 -8.92 -7.32 -17.64
CA ARG A 53 -9.74 -6.44 -16.79
C ARG A 53 -9.82 -7.03 -15.38
N LEU A 54 -9.59 -6.25 -14.34
CA LEU A 54 -9.65 -6.74 -12.96
C LEU A 54 -10.94 -6.29 -12.27
N ILE A 55 -11.70 -7.22 -11.69
CA ILE A 55 -12.85 -6.88 -10.84
C ILE A 55 -12.41 -6.90 -9.38
N VAL A 56 -12.62 -5.77 -8.69
CA VAL A 56 -12.29 -5.56 -7.27
C VAL A 56 -13.53 -5.13 -6.46
N PRO A 57 -13.52 -5.28 -5.13
CA PRO A 57 -14.53 -4.69 -4.26
C PRO A 57 -14.48 -3.17 -4.34
N THR A 58 -15.61 -2.47 -4.23
CA THR A 58 -15.67 -1.01 -4.28
C THR A 58 -14.75 -0.34 -3.25
N GLN A 59 -14.54 -0.95 -2.08
CA GLN A 59 -13.62 -0.41 -1.07
C GLN A 59 -12.14 -0.45 -1.49
N ASN A 60 -11.76 -1.30 -2.46
CA ASN A 60 -10.42 -1.31 -3.04
C ASN A 60 -10.30 -0.41 -4.29
N ALA A 61 -11.39 0.20 -4.77
CA ALA A 61 -11.41 0.91 -6.06
C ALA A 61 -10.42 2.07 -6.13
N ALA A 62 -10.30 2.87 -5.07
CA ALA A 62 -9.39 4.02 -5.05
C ALA A 62 -7.92 3.59 -5.19
N GLU A 63 -7.54 2.47 -4.57
CA GLU A 63 -6.19 1.92 -4.66
C GLU A 63 -5.95 1.25 -6.02
N ALA A 64 -6.95 0.52 -6.54
CA ALA A 64 -6.86 -0.10 -7.87
C ALA A 64 -6.77 0.93 -9.02
N ALA A 65 -7.32 2.13 -8.81
CA ALA A 65 -7.27 3.21 -9.78
C ALA A 65 -5.93 3.98 -9.79
N LEU A 66 -4.95 3.61 -8.94
CA LEU A 66 -3.62 4.24 -8.94
C LEU A 66 -2.71 3.77 -10.07
N VAL A 67 -3.03 2.62 -10.67
CA VAL A 67 -2.22 2.02 -11.73
C VAL A 67 -2.71 2.55 -13.07
N ASP A 68 -1.95 3.45 -13.66
CA ASP A 68 -2.29 4.01 -14.96
C ASP A 68 -2.32 2.89 -16.02
N GLY A 69 -3.34 2.93 -16.89
CA GLY A 69 -3.59 1.93 -17.93
C GLY A 69 -4.21 0.61 -17.46
N ALA A 70 -4.48 0.43 -16.15
CA ALA A 70 -5.20 -0.75 -15.67
C ALA A 70 -6.71 -0.61 -15.84
N GLU A 71 -7.35 -1.60 -16.47
CA GLU A 71 -8.81 -1.66 -16.56
C GLU A 71 -9.43 -2.34 -15.33
N CYS A 72 -9.55 -1.58 -14.24
CA CYS A 72 -10.18 -2.04 -13.02
C CYS A 72 -11.67 -1.70 -12.99
N LEU A 73 -12.50 -2.68 -12.64
CA LEU A 73 -13.94 -2.53 -12.42
C LEU A 73 -14.25 -2.75 -10.94
N SER A 74 -15.25 -2.03 -10.42
CA SER A 74 -15.62 -2.12 -9.01
C SER A 74 -17.04 -2.66 -8.82
N ALA A 75 -17.23 -3.49 -7.80
CA ALA A 75 -18.53 -4.04 -7.43
C ALA A 75 -18.70 -4.12 -5.90
N THR A 76 -19.94 -4.01 -5.44
CA THR A 76 -20.30 -4.20 -4.02
C THR A 76 -20.84 -5.59 -3.74
N HIS A 77 -21.38 -6.26 -4.76
CA HIS A 77 -22.08 -7.53 -4.62
C HIS A 77 -21.79 -8.48 -5.78
N LEU A 78 -21.76 -9.79 -5.49
CA LEU A 78 -21.59 -10.84 -6.49
C LEU A 78 -22.63 -10.79 -7.62
N LEU A 79 -23.86 -10.33 -7.35
CA LEU A 79 -24.93 -10.28 -8.34
C LEU A 79 -24.63 -9.24 -9.43
N GLU A 80 -24.01 -8.12 -9.07
CA GLU A 80 -23.56 -7.09 -10.01
C GLU A 80 -22.49 -7.65 -10.95
N VAL A 81 -21.53 -8.39 -10.39
CA VAL A 81 -20.49 -9.09 -11.18
C VAL A 81 -21.11 -10.07 -12.15
N CYS A 82 -22.09 -10.86 -11.71
CA CYS A 82 -22.79 -11.80 -12.57
C CYS A 82 -23.60 -11.09 -13.66
N ALA A 83 -24.26 -9.98 -13.35
CA ALA A 83 -25.01 -9.18 -14.32
C ALA A 83 -24.08 -8.62 -15.41
N HIS A 84 -22.90 -8.14 -15.03
CA HIS A 84 -21.86 -7.67 -15.94
C HIS A 84 -21.32 -8.76 -16.85
N LEU A 85 -20.98 -9.91 -16.28
CA LEU A 85 -20.50 -11.04 -17.08
C LEU A 85 -21.55 -11.54 -18.07
N ARG A 86 -22.85 -11.46 -17.72
CA ARG A 86 -23.96 -11.75 -18.64
C ARG A 86 -24.28 -10.63 -19.63
N GLY A 87 -23.72 -9.43 -19.48
CA GLY A 87 -24.00 -8.28 -20.33
C GLY A 87 -25.34 -7.60 -20.05
N VAL A 88 -25.90 -7.80 -18.85
CA VAL A 88 -27.16 -7.18 -18.41
C VAL A 88 -26.93 -5.77 -17.88
N GLN A 89 -25.83 -5.57 -17.14
CA GLN A 89 -25.47 -4.28 -16.54
C GLN A 89 -23.95 -4.18 -16.46
N GLU A 90 -23.37 -3.08 -16.95
CA GLU A 90 -21.94 -2.87 -16.86
C GLU A 90 -21.52 -2.42 -15.45
N LEU A 91 -20.39 -2.94 -14.97
CA LEU A 91 -19.76 -2.43 -13.76
C LEU A 91 -19.08 -1.09 -14.02
N PRO A 92 -19.08 -0.17 -13.05
CA PRO A 92 -18.32 1.06 -13.14
C PRO A 92 -16.81 0.78 -13.07
N LEU A 93 -16.02 1.58 -13.79
CA LEU A 93 -14.58 1.63 -13.62
C LEU A 93 -14.22 2.04 -12.19
N ALA A 94 -13.16 1.44 -11.66
CA ALA A 94 -12.57 1.86 -10.41
C ALA A 94 -12.06 3.30 -10.56
N PHE A 95 -12.36 4.14 -9.57
CA PHE A 95 -12.04 5.56 -9.61
C PHE A 95 -11.36 5.98 -8.32
N SER A 96 -10.31 6.81 -8.45
CA SER A 96 -9.68 7.50 -7.34
C SER A 96 -10.01 8.99 -7.44
N PRO A 97 -10.62 9.61 -6.40
CA PRO A 97 -10.91 11.04 -6.38
C PRO A 97 -9.65 11.91 -6.16
N ALA A 98 -8.48 11.32 -5.95
CA ALA A 98 -7.26 12.08 -5.72
C ALA A 98 -6.77 12.73 -7.02
N SER A 99 -7.04 14.03 -7.15
CA SER A 99 -6.37 14.93 -8.09
C SER A 99 -4.84 14.84 -7.95
N ASP A 100 -4.12 15.18 -9.03
CA ASP A 100 -2.67 15.36 -9.15
C ASP A 100 -2.02 16.38 -8.18
N THR A 101 -2.65 16.65 -7.04
CA THR A 101 -2.13 17.51 -5.99
C THR A 101 -1.01 16.76 -5.27
N HIS A 102 0.19 16.84 -5.82
CA HIS A 102 1.40 16.41 -5.15
C HIS A 102 1.61 17.27 -3.89
N VAL A 103 1.40 16.68 -2.73
CA VAL A 103 1.77 17.31 -1.46
C VAL A 103 3.30 17.23 -1.34
N PHE A 104 4.00 18.33 -1.49
CA PHE A 104 5.43 18.36 -1.20
C PHE A 104 5.63 18.29 0.32
N PRO A 105 6.67 17.58 0.83
CA PRO A 105 6.93 17.56 2.26
C PRO A 105 7.26 18.98 2.76
N ASP A 106 6.73 19.36 3.92
CA ASP A 106 6.84 20.72 4.48
C ASP A 106 8.27 21.11 4.94
N GLU A 107 9.23 20.18 4.93
CA GLU A 107 10.57 20.42 5.50
C GLU A 107 11.61 20.85 4.45
N ASP A 108 12.15 22.07 4.56
CA ASP A 108 13.17 22.60 3.64
C ASP A 108 14.59 22.57 4.27
N LEU A 109 15.61 22.28 3.44
CA LEU A 109 17.02 22.41 3.78
C LEU A 109 17.42 23.87 4.09
N GLN A 110 16.71 24.85 3.54
CA GLN A 110 16.93 26.28 3.80
C GLN A 110 16.74 26.63 5.28
N ASP A 111 15.84 25.95 5.98
CA ASP A 111 15.56 26.17 7.41
C ASP A 111 16.73 25.79 8.33
N VAL A 112 17.66 24.96 7.84
CA VAL A 112 18.79 24.48 8.63
C VAL A 112 19.82 25.59 8.80
N ARG A 113 19.99 26.09 10.02
CA ARG A 113 21.01 27.12 10.31
C ARG A 113 22.40 26.47 10.45
N GLY A 114 23.37 26.94 9.67
CA GLY A 114 24.73 26.41 9.66
C GLY A 114 24.87 25.05 8.96
N GLN A 115 25.82 24.22 9.43
CA GLN A 115 26.11 22.87 8.90
C GLN A 115 26.41 22.80 7.39
N HIS A 116 27.19 23.75 6.86
CA HIS A 116 27.50 23.85 5.42
C HIS A 116 28.04 22.54 4.81
N GLN A 117 28.94 21.85 5.51
CA GLN A 117 29.49 20.57 5.03
C GLN A 117 28.41 19.49 4.92
N ALA A 118 27.50 19.41 5.90
CA ALA A 118 26.42 18.43 5.88
C ALA A 118 25.41 18.75 4.77
N LYS A 119 25.02 20.03 4.61
CA LYS A 119 24.14 20.45 3.51
C LYS A 119 24.73 20.09 2.15
N ARG A 120 26.02 20.39 1.95
CA ARG A 120 26.71 20.06 0.70
C ARG A 120 26.76 18.55 0.46
N ALA A 121 27.02 17.76 1.49
CA ALA A 121 27.01 16.31 1.38
C ALA A 121 25.62 15.78 1.00
N LEU A 122 24.54 16.34 1.55
CA LEU A 122 23.16 16.00 1.18
C LEU A 122 22.86 16.33 -0.28
N GLU A 123 23.24 17.52 -0.76
CA GLU A 123 23.06 17.93 -2.16
C GLU A 123 23.80 16.98 -3.13
N VAL A 124 25.06 16.67 -2.84
CA VAL A 124 25.88 15.77 -3.66
C VAL A 124 25.32 14.35 -3.64
N ALA A 125 24.85 13.89 -2.48
CA ALA A 125 24.22 12.58 -2.36
C ALA A 125 22.89 12.50 -3.11
N ALA A 126 22.05 13.53 -3.00
CA ALA A 126 20.76 13.59 -3.69
C ALA A 126 20.92 13.68 -5.21
N ALA A 127 21.82 14.54 -5.69
CA ALA A 127 22.08 14.69 -7.12
C ALA A 127 22.75 13.45 -7.74
N GLY A 128 23.61 12.76 -6.98
CA GLY A 128 24.33 11.58 -7.45
C GLY A 128 23.67 10.23 -7.13
N GLY A 129 22.57 10.21 -6.38
CA GLY A 129 21.96 8.97 -5.89
C GLY A 129 22.87 8.17 -4.93
N HIS A 130 23.75 8.84 -4.18
CA HIS A 130 24.70 8.17 -3.29
C HIS A 130 24.07 7.77 -1.95
N SER A 131 24.49 6.62 -1.42
CA SER A 131 24.19 6.23 -0.05
C SER A 131 24.95 7.09 0.96
N LEU A 132 24.29 7.47 2.06
CA LEU A 132 24.85 8.37 3.07
C LEU A 132 24.67 7.77 4.47
N LEU A 133 25.75 7.74 5.25
CA LEU A 133 25.75 7.37 6.66
C LEU A 133 25.97 8.62 7.52
N MET A 134 25.00 8.93 8.40
CA MET A 134 25.14 10.02 9.37
C MET A 134 25.56 9.46 10.73
N SER A 135 26.76 9.80 11.19
CA SER A 135 27.29 9.39 12.49
C SER A 135 27.63 10.61 13.36
N GLY A 136 27.36 10.52 14.66
CA GLY A 136 27.72 11.56 15.63
C GLY A 136 26.89 11.52 16.92
N PRO A 137 27.26 12.29 17.95
CA PRO A 137 26.58 12.34 19.24
C PRO A 137 25.06 12.63 19.13
N PRO A 138 24.23 12.20 20.10
CA PRO A 138 22.81 12.57 20.11
C PRO A 138 22.63 14.10 20.10
N GLY A 139 21.56 14.60 19.49
CA GLY A 139 21.28 16.05 19.41
C GLY A 139 21.98 16.82 18.28
N THR A 140 22.86 16.20 17.49
CA THR A 140 23.57 16.89 16.37
C THR A 140 22.72 17.14 15.12
N GLY A 141 21.42 16.88 15.15
CA GLY A 141 20.51 17.15 14.04
C GLY A 141 20.48 16.10 12.91
N LYS A 142 21.04 14.89 13.11
CA LYS A 142 21.03 13.80 12.10
C LYS A 142 19.63 13.48 11.57
N SER A 143 18.66 13.26 12.46
CA SER A 143 17.28 12.97 12.05
C SER A 143 16.62 14.15 11.33
N MET A 144 16.97 15.39 11.72
CA MET A 144 16.49 16.61 11.09
C MET A 144 17.05 16.77 9.65
N LEU A 145 18.32 16.43 9.46
CA LEU A 145 18.97 16.39 8.14
C LEU A 145 18.43 15.25 7.27
N ALA A 146 18.20 14.07 7.84
CA ALA A 146 17.69 12.91 7.10
C ALA A 146 16.28 13.13 6.53
N ARG A 147 15.39 13.82 7.26
CA ARG A 147 14.05 14.17 6.76
C ARG A 147 14.09 15.15 5.58
N ARG A 148 15.02 16.11 5.62
CA ARG A 148 15.26 17.08 4.54
C ARG A 148 16.01 16.50 3.34
N LEU A 149 16.73 15.39 3.50
CA LEU A 149 17.30 14.69 2.35
C LEU A 149 16.19 14.24 1.39
N VAL A 150 15.07 13.77 1.93
CA VAL A 150 13.94 13.26 1.14
C VAL A 150 13.36 14.35 0.22
N THR A 151 13.41 15.62 0.64
CA THR A 151 12.90 16.75 -0.17
C THR A 151 13.86 17.19 -1.28
N LEU A 152 15.13 16.79 -1.22
CA LEU A 152 16.12 17.06 -2.28
C LEU A 152 16.12 15.99 -3.38
N LEU A 153 15.58 14.81 -3.09
CA LEU A 153 15.57 13.70 -4.05
C LEU A 153 14.59 13.99 -5.19
N PRO A 154 14.89 13.53 -6.42
CA PRO A 154 13.94 13.62 -7.51
C PRO A 154 12.62 12.90 -7.15
N PRO A 155 11.48 13.36 -7.69
CA PRO A 155 10.21 12.68 -7.50
C PRO A 155 10.31 11.23 -7.97
N LEU A 156 9.56 10.33 -7.32
CA LEU A 156 9.49 8.94 -7.75
C LEU A 156 8.93 8.89 -9.17
N THR A 157 9.57 8.08 -10.02
CA THR A 157 8.93 7.64 -11.26
C THR A 157 7.66 6.85 -10.92
N GLU A 158 6.74 6.74 -11.88
CA GLU A 158 5.51 5.97 -11.68
C GLU A 158 5.81 4.52 -11.29
N ALA A 159 6.78 3.89 -11.95
CA ALA A 159 7.20 2.52 -11.65
C ALA A 159 7.72 2.37 -10.21
N GLU A 160 8.62 3.24 -9.77
CA GLU A 160 9.13 3.20 -8.39
C GLU A 160 8.01 3.48 -7.37
N ALA A 161 7.11 4.42 -7.66
CA ALA A 161 5.98 4.73 -6.79
C ALA A 161 5.03 3.52 -6.67
N LEU A 162 4.76 2.83 -7.77
CA LEU A 162 3.94 1.61 -7.78
C LEU A 162 4.62 0.46 -7.01
N GLU A 163 5.93 0.30 -7.10
CA GLU A 163 6.67 -0.70 -6.32
C GLU A 163 6.57 -0.43 -4.81
N VAL A 164 6.81 0.81 -4.39
CA VAL A 164 6.68 1.21 -2.98
C VAL A 164 5.24 1.02 -2.50
N ALA A 165 4.27 1.44 -3.32
CA ALA A 165 2.85 1.29 -3.04
C ALA A 165 2.44 -0.18 -2.92
N ALA A 166 2.95 -1.06 -3.79
CA ALA A 166 2.71 -2.51 -3.74
C ALA A 166 3.22 -3.11 -2.43
N ILE A 167 4.44 -2.73 -1.98
CA ILE A 167 4.98 -3.17 -0.70
C ILE A 167 4.11 -2.68 0.47
N ALA A 168 3.66 -1.43 0.44
CA ALA A 168 2.78 -0.86 1.47
C ALA A 168 1.42 -1.60 1.52
N SER A 169 0.84 -1.89 0.35
CA SER A 169 -0.40 -2.64 0.19
C SER A 169 -0.31 -4.06 0.77
N ILE A 170 0.80 -4.76 0.49
CA ILE A 170 1.10 -6.09 1.05
C ILE A 170 1.26 -6.02 2.57
N SER A 171 1.93 -4.97 3.05
CA SER A 171 2.15 -4.74 4.48
C SER A 171 0.87 -4.35 5.24
N GLY A 172 -0.25 -4.16 4.53
CA GLY A 172 -1.52 -3.70 5.11
C GLY A 172 -1.43 -2.29 5.69
N ARG A 173 -0.47 -1.48 5.24
CA ARG A 173 -0.42 -0.05 5.58
C ARG A 173 -1.47 0.67 4.76
N PRO A 174 -2.26 1.57 5.36
CA PRO A 174 -3.18 2.39 4.59
C PRO A 174 -2.38 3.21 3.58
N LEU A 175 -2.77 3.12 2.32
CA LEU A 175 -2.15 3.87 1.26
C LEU A 175 -2.98 5.13 0.99
N ASP A 176 -2.34 6.29 1.04
CA ASP A 176 -2.96 7.57 0.74
C ASP A 176 -2.79 7.88 -0.75
N PRO A 177 -3.87 7.89 -1.55
CA PRO A 177 -3.83 8.18 -2.98
C PRO A 177 -3.27 9.56 -3.34
N THR A 178 -3.16 10.50 -2.38
CA THR A 178 -2.58 11.83 -2.61
C THR A 178 -1.07 11.87 -2.34
N ARG A 179 -0.54 10.87 -1.61
CA ARG A 179 0.84 10.86 -1.11
C ARG A 179 1.68 9.68 -1.60
N TRP A 180 1.10 8.73 -2.32
CA TRP A 180 1.79 7.51 -2.78
C TRP A 180 3.00 7.75 -3.70
N ARG A 181 3.06 8.91 -4.37
CA ARG A 181 4.22 9.34 -5.19
C ARG A 181 5.30 10.08 -4.38
N ILE A 182 5.09 10.30 -3.09
CA ILE A 182 6.06 10.94 -2.20
C ILE A 182 6.95 9.86 -1.59
N ARG A 183 8.26 10.09 -1.62
CA ARG A 183 9.23 9.19 -1.00
C ARG A 183 9.09 9.27 0.53
N GLU A 184 8.88 8.13 1.18
CA GLU A 184 8.77 8.09 2.64
C GLU A 184 10.14 7.84 3.31
N LEU A 185 10.42 8.57 4.40
CA LEU A 185 11.57 8.26 5.26
C LEU A 185 11.19 7.14 6.23
N ALA A 186 11.77 5.96 6.05
CA ALA A 186 11.65 4.88 7.03
C ALA A 186 12.24 5.30 8.38
N SER A 187 11.42 5.26 9.44
CA SER A 187 11.84 5.56 10.81
C SER A 187 11.61 4.33 11.70
N PRO A 188 12.49 3.32 11.63
CA PRO A 188 12.36 2.12 12.45
C PRO A 188 12.41 2.49 13.93
N HIS A 189 11.68 1.73 14.75
CA HIS A 189 11.74 1.92 16.20
C HIS A 189 13.15 1.56 16.70
N HIS A 190 13.62 2.21 17.76
CA HIS A 190 14.95 1.96 18.32
C HIS A 190 15.14 0.54 18.86
N SER A 191 14.06 -0.23 18.99
CA SER A 191 14.04 -1.65 19.35
C SER A 191 13.97 -2.60 18.14
N SER A 192 14.04 -2.09 16.90
CA SER A 192 14.04 -2.90 15.69
C SER A 192 15.32 -3.73 15.60
N SER A 193 15.18 -5.04 15.41
CA SER A 193 16.31 -5.95 15.22
C SER A 193 16.92 -5.79 13.82
N ALA A 194 18.16 -6.23 13.62
CA ALA A 194 18.79 -6.23 12.30
C ALA A 194 17.94 -6.97 11.24
N PRO A 195 17.34 -8.15 11.51
CA PRO A 195 16.39 -8.78 10.58
C PRO A 195 15.15 -7.93 10.27
N ALA A 196 14.63 -7.17 11.24
CA ALA A 196 13.49 -6.29 11.02
C ALA A 196 13.83 -5.09 10.12
N LEU A 197 15.09 -4.65 10.09
CA LEU A 197 15.56 -3.56 9.22
C LEU A 197 15.71 -3.98 7.75
N VAL A 198 16.07 -5.24 7.48
CA VAL A 198 16.15 -5.80 6.11
C VAL A 198 14.83 -6.38 5.59
N GLY A 199 13.73 -6.26 6.36
CA GLY A 199 12.39 -6.68 5.92
C GLY A 199 11.93 -8.06 6.41
N GLY A 200 12.67 -8.71 7.31
CA GLY A 200 12.28 -9.99 7.93
C GLY A 200 11.39 -9.86 9.17
N GLY A 201 10.89 -8.66 9.46
CA GLY A 201 10.02 -8.41 10.61
C GLY A 201 8.57 -8.73 10.30
N GLU A 202 8.09 -9.90 10.72
CA GLU A 202 6.65 -10.13 10.81
C GLU A 202 6.03 -9.03 11.67
N THR A 203 5.13 -8.24 11.08
CA THR A 203 4.22 -7.44 11.90
C THR A 203 3.15 -8.39 12.42
N TYR A 204 3.51 -9.21 13.42
CA TYR A 204 2.54 -9.98 14.18
C TYR A 204 1.72 -8.99 15.01
N ARG A 205 0.66 -8.45 14.40
CA ARG A 205 -0.33 -7.62 15.06
C ARG A 205 -1.21 -8.55 15.89
N LYS A 206 -0.73 -8.90 17.08
CA LYS A 206 -1.55 -9.47 18.15
C LYS A 206 -2.76 -8.53 18.30
N TYR A 207 -3.96 -9.06 18.08
CA TYR A 207 -5.22 -8.40 18.37
C TYR A 207 -5.25 -8.04 19.86
N CYS A 208 -4.77 -6.85 20.21
CA CYS A 208 -4.91 -6.25 21.52
C CYS A 208 -5.37 -4.81 21.36
N ASN A 209 -6.66 -4.63 21.12
CA ASN A 209 -7.56 -3.96 22.07
C ASN A 209 -8.86 -3.54 21.37
N ASP A 210 -9.95 -4.18 21.78
CA ASP A 210 -11.16 -3.47 22.19
C ASP A 210 -11.93 -4.32 23.21
N THR A 211 -11.43 -4.32 24.45
CA THR A 211 -12.29 -4.38 25.65
C THR A 211 -11.58 -3.61 26.76
N LYS A 212 -11.83 -2.30 26.81
CA LYS A 212 -11.70 -1.52 28.04
C LYS A 212 -12.76 -2.01 29.02
N ASN A 213 -12.41 -3.00 29.83
CA ASN A 213 -12.85 -3.20 31.22
C ASN A 213 -12.43 -4.60 31.63
N ASP A 214 -11.29 -4.72 32.32
CA ASP A 214 -11.20 -5.58 33.49
C ASP A 214 -9.84 -5.39 34.18
N ALA A 215 -9.89 -4.89 35.41
CA ALA A 215 -8.76 -4.53 36.25
C ALA A 215 -8.07 -5.74 36.91
N THR A 216 -7.96 -6.87 36.21
CA THR A 216 -7.52 -8.16 36.79
C THR A 216 -6.39 -8.86 36.02
N ALA A 217 -5.93 -8.34 34.89
CA ALA A 217 -4.90 -9.00 34.07
C ALA A 217 -3.46 -8.49 34.30
N GLN A 218 -3.15 -7.91 35.47
CA GLN A 218 -1.85 -7.28 35.74
C GLN A 218 -0.84 -8.15 36.51
N LYS A 219 -1.01 -9.48 36.56
CA LYS A 219 -0.13 -10.35 37.38
C LYS A 219 0.65 -11.48 36.69
N ASN A 220 0.52 -11.73 35.39
CA ASN A 220 1.13 -12.94 34.78
C ASN A 220 2.23 -12.70 33.72
N CYS A 221 2.85 -11.51 33.67
CA CYS A 221 3.92 -11.23 32.68
C CYS A 221 5.34 -11.19 33.29
N ALA A 222 5.57 -11.90 34.40
CA ALA A 222 6.85 -11.88 35.11
C ALA A 222 7.34 -13.29 35.47
N THR A 223 7.42 -14.22 34.51
CA THR A 223 8.29 -15.40 34.59
C THR A 223 8.33 -16.14 33.26
N GLY A 224 9.52 -16.25 32.66
CA GLY A 224 9.71 -17.05 31.45
C GLY A 224 11.03 -16.76 30.74
N ARG A 225 12.16 -16.91 31.45
CA ARG A 225 13.46 -17.16 30.83
C ARG A 225 13.66 -18.66 30.74
N GLY A 226 14.07 -19.13 29.57
CA GLY A 226 14.62 -20.44 29.26
C GLY A 226 15.31 -20.32 27.92
#